data_AF-A0A8S9YC79-F1
#
_entry.id   AF-A0A8S9YC79-F1
#
_cell.length_a   1.000
_cell.length_b   1.000
_cell.length_c   1.000
_cell.angle_alpha   90.00
_cell.angle_beta   90.00
_cell.angle_gamma   90.00
#
_symmetry.space_group_name_H-M   'P 1'
#
loop_
_entity.id
_entity.type
_entity.pdbx_description
1 polymer ?
#
loop_
_entity_poly.entity_id
_entity_poly.type
_entity_poly.pdbx_seq_one_letter_code
_entity_poly.pdbx_strand_id
1 'polypeptide(L)'
;MKKLLGKSRILFTCHLRYIERNQWRAIYFHRVFLPMAKSKNHTSHNQNRKQHRNGIIRPKKQRYPSLKGVDPKFLRNMRFAKKHNKRGKNRTVQNQEITVKA
;
A
#
# COMPACT_ATOMS: atom_id res chain seq x y z
N MET A 1 -7.02 25.20 -9.69
CA MET A 1 -5.73 25.84 -9.34
C MET A 1 -4.58 24.88 -9.66
N LYS A 2 -4.03 24.97 -10.88
CA LYS A 2 -2.99 24.05 -11.40
C LYS A 2 -1.62 24.55 -10.95
N LYS A 3 -0.88 23.79 -10.12
CA LYS A 3 0.52 24.10 -9.78
C LYS A 3 1.42 23.65 -10.93
N LEU A 4 2.08 24.63 -11.54
CA LEU A 4 3.01 24.46 -12.66
C LEU A 4 4.33 23.84 -12.19
N LEU A 5 4.80 22.88 -12.98
CA LEU A 5 6.10 22.22 -12.86
C LEU A 5 7.21 23.18 -13.32
N GLY A 6 8.19 23.47 -12.46
CA GLY A 6 9.39 24.21 -12.79
C GLY A 6 10.39 23.34 -13.56
N LYS A 7 10.61 23.67 -14.84
CA LYS A 7 11.63 23.07 -15.71
C LYS A 7 12.91 23.92 -15.63
N SER A 8 13.96 23.40 -15.00
CA SER A 8 15.30 24.01 -15.03
C SER A 8 15.92 23.81 -16.41
N ARG A 9 15.83 24.83 -17.27
CA ARG A 9 16.50 24.91 -18.58
C ARG A 9 17.95 25.34 -18.35
N ILE A 10 18.87 24.39 -18.44
CA ILE A 10 20.31 24.67 -18.61
C ILE A 10 20.47 25.21 -20.03
N LEU A 11 20.77 26.51 -20.15
CA LEU A 11 21.09 27.16 -21.42
C LEU A 11 22.58 26.92 -21.71
N PHE A 12 22.87 25.98 -22.59
CA PHE A 12 24.20 25.83 -23.19
C PHE A 12 24.27 26.77 -24.40
N THR A 13 25.02 27.86 -24.27
CA THR A 13 25.27 28.79 -25.37
C THR A 13 26.53 28.38 -26.13
N CYS A 14 26.33 28.17 -27.43
CA CYS A 14 27.17 28.62 -28.53
C CYS A 14 28.63 28.14 -28.63
N HIS A 15 28.89 27.19 -29.54
CA HIS A 15 29.78 27.51 -30.67
C HIS A 15 29.54 26.57 -31.86
N LEU A 16 29.02 27.14 -32.95
CA LEU A 16 29.05 26.55 -34.28
C LEU A 16 30.45 26.75 -34.86
N ARG A 17 31.20 25.67 -35.08
CA ARG A 17 32.17 25.57 -36.18
C ARG A 17 31.97 24.25 -36.94
N TYR A 18 31.34 24.42 -38.10
CA TYR A 18 31.47 23.69 -39.37
C TYR A 18 32.98 23.34 -39.62
N ILE A 19 33.47 22.17 -40.07
CA ILE A 19 33.25 21.39 -41.31
C ILE A 19 34.00 20.04 -41.20
N GLU A 20 33.36 18.97 -41.70
CA GLU A 20 33.82 17.72 -42.34
C GLU A 20 35.16 17.04 -41.97
N ARG A 21 35.07 15.73 -41.70
CA ARG A 21 35.65 14.69 -42.58
C ARG A 21 35.15 13.29 -42.21
N ASN A 22 34.63 12.62 -43.25
CA ASN A 22 34.37 11.19 -43.36
C ASN A 22 35.39 10.34 -42.61
N GLN A 23 34.93 9.39 -41.76
CA GLN A 23 35.26 7.97 -41.86
C GLN A 23 34.23 7.16 -41.06
N TRP A 24 33.39 6.42 -41.76
CA TRP A 24 32.63 5.31 -41.21
C TRP A 24 33.60 4.23 -40.75
N ARG A 25 33.88 4.14 -39.46
CA ARG A 25 34.35 2.89 -38.86
C ARG A 25 33.17 2.28 -38.14
N ALA A 26 32.44 1.42 -38.85
CA ALA A 26 31.59 0.42 -38.24
C ALA A 26 32.50 -0.44 -37.35
N ILE A 27 32.63 -0.06 -36.08
CA ILE A 27 33.18 -0.93 -35.06
C ILE A 27 32.09 -1.96 -34.84
N TYR A 28 32.11 -3.03 -35.64
CA TYR A 28 31.51 -4.29 -35.27
C TYR A 28 32.21 -4.70 -33.97
N PHE A 29 31.65 -4.25 -32.84
CA PHE A 29 31.95 -4.80 -31.55
C PHE A 29 31.44 -6.24 -31.62
N HIS A 30 32.30 -7.13 -32.11
CA HIS A 30 32.10 -8.56 -32.08
C HIS A 30 32.05 -8.91 -30.59
N ARG A 31 30.84 -8.84 -30.03
CA ARG A 31 30.53 -9.12 -28.65
C ARG A 31 30.86 -10.58 -28.44
N VAL A 32 32.10 -10.84 -28.01
CA VAL A 32 32.55 -12.15 -27.60
C VAL A 32 31.60 -12.59 -26.50
N PHE A 33 30.73 -13.54 -26.84
CA PHE A 33 29.80 -14.14 -25.92
C PHE A 33 30.63 -15.03 -24.99
N LEU A 34 31.25 -14.42 -23.98
CA LEU A 34 31.90 -15.14 -22.90
C LEU A 34 30.82 -16.02 -22.24
N PRO A 35 31.11 -17.30 -21.92
CA PRO A 35 30.15 -18.17 -21.27
C PRO A 35 29.64 -17.48 -20.01
N MET A 36 28.31 -17.45 -19.83
CA MET A 36 27.66 -16.85 -18.67
C MET A 36 28.32 -17.37 -17.38
N ALA A 37 29.15 -16.54 -16.75
CA ALA A 37 29.74 -16.86 -15.47
C ALA A 37 28.61 -17.11 -14.46
N LYS A 38 28.65 -18.26 -13.79
CA LYS A 38 27.57 -18.70 -12.89
C LYS A 38 27.39 -17.68 -11.77
N SER A 39 26.22 -17.05 -11.70
CA SER A 39 25.83 -16.18 -10.59
C SER A 39 25.14 -16.97 -9.48
N LYS A 40 25.05 -16.39 -8.28
CA LYS A 40 24.31 -17.00 -7.16
C LYS A 40 22.81 -17.05 -7.46
N ASN A 41 22.19 -18.21 -7.27
CA ASN A 41 20.78 -18.45 -7.63
C ASN A 41 19.77 -17.93 -6.60
N HIS A 42 20.11 -17.86 -5.31
CA HIS A 42 19.22 -17.37 -4.25
C HIS A 42 19.97 -16.90 -2.99
N THR A 43 19.43 -15.91 -2.26
CA THR A 43 19.95 -15.46 -0.95
C THR A 43 18.89 -14.80 -0.07
N SER A 44 18.88 -15.16 1.23
CA SER A 44 18.05 -14.51 2.26
C SER A 44 18.88 -13.62 3.21
N HIS A 45 20.18 -13.44 2.95
CA HIS A 45 21.15 -12.87 3.91
C HIS A 45 20.79 -11.48 4.49
N ASN A 46 20.16 -10.61 3.69
CA ASN A 46 19.79 -9.25 4.13
C ASN A 46 18.27 -9.07 4.32
N GLN A 47 17.47 -10.14 4.23
CA GLN A 47 16.01 -10.00 4.32
C GLN A 47 15.58 -9.67 5.74
N ASN A 48 16.09 -10.41 6.72
CA ASN A 48 15.81 -10.20 8.14
C ASN A 48 16.20 -8.77 8.57
N ARG A 49 17.44 -8.34 8.26
CA ARG A 49 17.91 -6.98 8.59
C ARG A 49 16.98 -5.89 8.04
N LYS A 50 16.52 -6.00 6.78
CA LYS A 50 15.57 -5.05 6.19
C LYS A 50 14.21 -5.07 6.88
N GLN A 51 13.68 -6.25 7.20
CA GLN A 51 12.39 -6.39 7.90
C GLN A 51 12.44 -5.74 9.30
N HIS A 52 13.57 -5.87 10.00
CA HIS A 52 13.75 -5.29 11.32
C HIS A 52 14.11 -3.80 11.34
N ARG A 53 14.55 -3.19 10.22
CA ARG A 53 14.79 -1.72 10.15
C ARG A 53 13.56 -0.90 10.54
N ASN A 54 12.37 -1.33 10.11
CA ASN A 54 11.11 -0.68 10.44
C ASN A 54 10.36 -1.40 11.59
N GLY A 55 10.93 -2.50 12.11
CA GLY A 55 10.29 -3.39 13.07
C GLY A 55 9.19 -4.27 12.45
N ILE A 56 9.06 -5.50 12.93
CA ILE A 56 7.94 -6.39 12.58
C ILE A 56 6.76 -6.04 13.49
N ILE A 57 5.83 -5.23 12.99
CA ILE A 57 4.69 -4.75 13.76
C ILE A 57 3.56 -5.79 13.74
N ARG A 58 3.09 -6.16 14.94
CA ARG A 58 1.91 -7.03 15.10
C ARG A 58 0.63 -6.30 14.65
N PRO A 59 -0.36 -6.99 14.05
CA PRO A 59 -1.62 -6.35 13.68
C PRO A 59 -2.31 -5.76 14.91
N LYS A 60 -2.90 -4.58 14.76
CA LYS A 60 -3.59 -3.89 15.86
C LYS A 60 -4.86 -4.65 16.23
N LYS A 61 -5.00 -5.00 17.52
CA LYS A 61 -6.24 -5.57 18.07
C LYS A 61 -7.23 -4.45 18.37
N GLN A 62 -8.44 -4.54 17.83
CA GLN A 62 -9.52 -3.58 18.09
C GLN A 62 -10.52 -4.21 19.09
N ARG A 63 -11.13 -3.39 19.96
CA ARG A 63 -12.14 -3.85 20.93
C ARG A 63 -13.35 -4.50 20.24
N TYR A 64 -13.74 -3.97 19.08
CA TYR A 64 -14.86 -4.48 18.29
C TYR A 64 -14.38 -4.81 16.86
N PRO A 65 -14.27 -6.10 16.49
CA PRO A 65 -13.91 -6.52 15.13
C PRO A 65 -15.10 -6.40 14.17
N SER A 66 -14.81 -6.44 12.86
CA SER A 66 -15.84 -6.50 11.83
C SER A 66 -16.56 -7.84 11.81
N LEU A 67 -17.87 -7.85 11.53
CA LEU A 67 -18.68 -9.08 11.39
C LEU A 67 -18.65 -9.68 9.96
N LYS A 68 -17.60 -9.41 9.18
CA LYS A 68 -17.46 -9.95 7.82
C LYS A 68 -17.14 -11.45 7.91
N GLY A 69 -17.87 -12.27 7.15
CA GLY A 69 -17.73 -13.74 7.17
C GLY A 69 -18.61 -14.46 8.19
N VAL A 70 -19.42 -13.74 8.96
CA VAL A 70 -20.45 -14.35 9.82
C VAL A 70 -21.66 -14.79 8.97
N ASP A 71 -22.32 -15.87 9.38
CA ASP A 71 -23.50 -16.43 8.71
C ASP A 71 -24.54 -15.35 8.33
N PRO A 72 -24.92 -15.25 7.04
CA PRO A 72 -25.93 -14.30 6.58
C PRO A 72 -27.28 -14.43 7.31
N LYS A 73 -27.73 -15.64 7.69
CA LYS A 73 -29.02 -15.83 8.38
C LYS A 73 -28.97 -15.21 9.78
N PHE A 74 -27.91 -15.46 10.53
CA PHE A 74 -27.66 -14.80 11.81
C PHE A 74 -27.58 -13.26 11.67
N LEU A 75 -26.85 -12.75 10.67
CA LEU A 75 -26.71 -11.31 10.46
C LEU A 75 -28.04 -10.63 10.12
N ARG A 76 -28.91 -11.29 9.34
CA ARG A 76 -30.26 -10.78 9.05
C ARG A 76 -31.07 -10.63 10.33
N ASN A 77 -31.10 -11.65 11.17
CA ASN A 77 -31.82 -11.59 12.45
C ASN A 77 -31.27 -10.50 13.37
N MET A 78 -29.95 -10.44 13.58
CA MET A 78 -29.32 -9.43 14.42
C MET A 78 -29.61 -8.00 13.94
N ARG A 79 -29.63 -7.77 12.62
CA ARG A 79 -29.99 -6.47 12.03
C ARG A 79 -31.45 -6.10 12.36
N PHE A 80 -32.38 -7.03 12.23
CA PHE A 80 -33.78 -6.80 12.58
C PHE A 80 -33.99 -6.56 14.08
N ALA A 81 -33.31 -7.30 14.95
CA ALA A 81 -33.35 -7.08 16.39
C ALA A 81 -32.89 -5.65 16.74
N LYS A 82 -31.69 -5.27 16.27
CA LYS A 82 -31.14 -3.91 16.50
C LYS A 82 -32.03 -2.81 15.92
N LYS A 83 -32.68 -3.04 14.77
CA LYS A 83 -33.59 -2.08 14.14
C LYS A 83 -34.81 -1.76 15.01
N HIS A 84 -35.40 -2.77 15.66
CA HIS A 84 -36.66 -2.61 16.39
C HIS A 84 -36.51 -2.32 17.90
N ASN A 85 -35.28 -2.33 18.44
CA ASN A 85 -35.02 -1.99 19.84
C ASN A 85 -35.58 -0.63 20.28
N LYS A 86 -35.81 0.31 19.36
CA LYS A 86 -36.40 1.62 19.66
C LYS A 86 -37.86 1.55 20.15
N ARG A 87 -38.61 0.50 19.78
CA ARG A 87 -40.03 0.36 20.12
C ARG A 87 -40.26 -0.02 21.58
N GLY A 88 -39.32 -0.74 22.20
CA GLY A 88 -39.43 -1.20 23.60
C GLY A 88 -38.83 -0.25 24.63
N LYS A 89 -38.34 0.93 24.22
CA LYS A 89 -37.56 1.82 25.08
C LYS A 89 -38.28 2.27 26.34
N ASN A 90 -39.56 2.63 26.22
CA ASN A 90 -40.31 3.17 27.36
C ASN A 90 -40.49 2.11 28.46
N ARG A 91 -40.71 0.85 28.05
CA ARG A 91 -40.80 -0.29 28.98
C ARG A 91 -39.46 -0.58 29.65
N THR A 92 -38.35 -0.50 28.91
CA THR A 92 -37.03 -0.70 29.51
C THR A 92 -36.64 0.41 30.48
N VAL A 93 -37.00 1.66 30.18
CA VAL A 93 -36.73 2.80 31.08
C VAL A 93 -37.53 2.66 32.36
N GLN A 94 -38.83 2.36 32.28
CA GLN A 94 -39.68 2.11 33.45
C GLN A 94 -39.13 0.96 34.31
N ASN A 95 -38.76 -0.17 33.70
CA ASN A 95 -38.18 -1.30 34.43
C ASN A 95 -36.86 -0.93 35.11
N GLN A 96 -36.01 -0.14 34.44
CA GLN A 96 -34.77 0.33 35.03
C GLN A 96 -35.04 1.26 36.21
N GLU A 97 -35.95 2.21 36.07
CA GLU A 97 -36.35 3.10 37.16
C GLU A 97 -36.92 2.35 38.36
N ILE A 98 -37.72 1.30 38.14
CA ILE A 98 -38.21 0.45 39.22
C ILE A 98 -37.04 -0.24 39.94
N THR A 99 -36.05 -0.73 39.21
CA THR A 99 -34.88 -1.40 39.80
C THR A 99 -33.91 -0.49 40.55
N VAL A 100 -33.83 0.81 40.22
CA VAL A 100 -33.00 1.77 41.00
C VAL A 100 -33.76 2.46 42.13
N LYS A 101 -35.10 2.38 42.14
CA LYS A 101 -35.96 2.92 43.20
C LYS A 101 -36.27 1.90 44.29
N ALA A 102 -35.92 0.63 44.10
CA ALA A 102 -35.94 -0.44 45.09
C ALA A 102 -34.60 -0.50 45.84
#